data_AF-A0A1Y3S2X3-F1
#
_entry.id   AF-A0A1Y3S2X3-F1
#
_cell.length_a   1.000
_cell.length_b   1.000
_cell.length_c   1.000
_cell.angle_alpha   90.00
_cell.angle_beta   90.00
_cell.angle_gamma   90.00
#
_symmetry.space_group_name_H-M   'P 1'
#
loop_
_entity.id
_entity.type
_entity.pdbx_description
1 polymer ?
#
loop_
_entity_poly.entity_id
_entity_poly.type
_entity_poly.pdbx_seq_one_letter_code
_entity_poly.pdbx_strand_id
1 'polypeptide(L)'
;MDSRTKRFELRLNAHEKEVLKERAAKAGVSVSDLVRLALVYSDRLTVRTIDISPLRDLCYELTKQGTNLNQFMRFLNTYGGDAYNRVAAKQLIENIGDMILRIGDAMAAFEREAERGGILIVHPPEDEDDL
;
A
#
# COMPACT_ATOMS: atom_id res chain seq x y z
N MET A 1 46.27 10.31 -9.49
CA MET A 1 44.93 10.58 -8.92
C MET A 1 44.01 10.93 -10.05
N ASP A 2 42.99 10.12 -10.32
CA ASP A 2 42.01 10.41 -11.36
C ASP A 2 41.19 11.63 -10.92
N SER A 3 41.14 12.68 -11.74
CA SER A 3 40.46 13.92 -11.41
C SER A 3 38.95 13.75 -11.61
N ARG A 4 38.14 14.20 -10.65
CA ARG A 4 36.67 14.06 -10.66
C ARG A 4 36.02 14.98 -11.70
N THR A 5 36.13 14.61 -12.99
CA THR A 5 35.72 15.44 -14.15
C THR A 5 34.28 15.18 -14.62
N LYS A 6 33.64 14.10 -14.17
CA LYS A 6 32.27 13.74 -14.56
C LYS A 6 31.24 14.47 -13.68
N ARG A 7 30.18 14.98 -14.31
CA ARG A 7 29.08 15.70 -13.63
C ARG A 7 27.89 14.77 -13.39
N PHE A 8 27.24 14.98 -12.25
CA PHE A 8 25.97 14.38 -11.86
C PHE A 8 25.03 15.52 -11.45
N GLU A 9 23.82 15.53 -12.01
CA GLU A 9 22.82 16.56 -11.74
C GLU A 9 21.60 15.93 -11.08
N LEU A 10 21.18 16.50 -9.95
CA LEU A 10 19.99 16.10 -9.21
C LEU A 10 19.04 17.30 -9.14
N ARG A 11 17.84 17.15 -9.73
CA ARG A 11 16.78 18.14 -9.62
C ARG A 11 16.04 17.94 -8.29
N LEU A 12 15.90 19.02 -7.53
CA LEU A 12 15.27 19.04 -6.22
C LEU A 12 14.29 20.20 -6.15
N ASN A 13 13.18 20.01 -5.43
CA ASN A 13 12.35 21.10 -4.99
C ASN A 13 13.01 21.85 -3.80
N ALA A 14 12.45 22.99 -3.41
CA ALA A 14 13.03 23.83 -2.36
C ALA A 14 13.16 23.10 -1.01
N HIS A 15 12.15 22.30 -0.66
CA HIS A 15 12.13 21.55 0.60
C HIS A 15 13.20 20.45 0.63
N GLU A 16 13.29 19.65 -0.43
CA GLU A 16 14.29 18.58 -0.57
C GLU A 16 15.72 19.12 -0.49
N LYS A 17 15.96 20.30 -1.09
CA LYS A 17 17.26 20.98 -1.02
C LYS A 17 17.63 21.39 0.40
N GLU A 18 16.68 21.91 1.18
CA GLU A 18 16.94 22.28 2.58
C GLU A 18 17.16 21.06 3.46
N VAL A 19 16.36 19.99 3.30
CA VAL A 19 16.57 18.73 4.01
C VAL A 19 17.97 18.16 3.74
N LEU A 20 18.42 18.21 2.48
CA LEU A 20 19.74 17.72 2.11
C LEU A 20 20.87 18.55 2.76
N LYS A 21 20.73 19.88 2.82
CA LYS A 21 21.68 20.75 3.50
C LYS A 21 21.70 20.51 5.01
N GLU A 22 20.54 20.37 5.64
CA GLU A 22 20.43 20.12 7.07
C GLU A 22 21.09 18.79 7.45
N ARG A 23 20.85 17.73 6.66
CA ARG A 23 21.51 16.43 6.87
C ARG A 23 23.02 16.51 6.71
N ALA A 24 23.50 17.26 5.71
CA ALA A 24 24.93 17.47 5.49
C ALA A 24 25.56 18.23 6.66
N ALA A 25 24.90 19.29 7.14
CA ALA A 25 25.32 20.05 8.30
C ALA A 25 25.37 19.20 9.58
N LYS A 26 24.33 18.40 9.84
CA LYS A 26 24.29 17.46 10.98
C LYS A 26 25.41 16.42 10.93
N ALA A 27 25.77 15.96 9.74
CA ALA A 27 26.86 15.00 9.54
C ALA A 27 28.25 15.67 9.47
N GLY A 28 28.34 17.01 9.50
CA GLY A 28 29.61 17.73 9.42
C GLY A 28 30.33 17.62 8.07
N VAL A 29 29.62 17.27 6.99
CA VAL A 29 30.20 17.05 5.67
C VAL A 29 29.58 17.98 4.62
N SER A 30 30.23 18.14 3.47
CA SER A 30 29.62 18.85 2.35
C SER A 30 28.43 18.07 1.79
N VAL A 31 27.48 18.76 1.15
CA VAL A 31 26.37 18.10 0.45
C VAL A 31 26.89 17.11 -0.60
N SER A 32 27.99 17.43 -1.29
CA SER A 32 28.58 16.55 -2.30
C SER A 32 29.17 15.28 -1.68
N ASP A 33 29.80 15.41 -0.51
CA ASP A 33 30.37 14.26 0.20
C ASP A 33 29.29 13.38 0.82
N LEU A 34 28.22 13.98 1.36
CA LEU A 34 27.05 13.23 1.84
C LEU A 34 26.41 12.41 0.71
N VAL A 35 26.15 13.04 -0.44
CA VAL A 35 25.56 12.36 -1.61
C VAL A 35 26.48 11.25 -2.11
N ARG A 36 27.80 11.48 -2.15
CA ARG A 36 28.77 10.48 -2.58
C ARG A 36 28.87 9.31 -1.60
N LEU A 37 28.91 9.60 -0.31
CA LEU A 37 28.91 8.59 0.74
C LEU A 37 27.64 7.74 0.64
N ALA A 38 26.48 8.36 0.48
CA ALA A 38 25.19 7.67 0.44
C ALA A 38 24.93 6.91 -0.88
N LEU A 39 25.30 7.46 -2.03
CA LEU A 39 24.93 6.92 -3.35
C LEU A 39 26.04 6.14 -4.07
N VAL A 40 27.31 6.37 -3.73
CA VAL A 40 28.46 5.78 -4.43
C VAL A 40 29.22 4.81 -3.54
N TYR A 41 29.39 5.13 -2.25
CA TYR A 41 30.21 4.33 -1.34
C TYR A 41 29.42 3.51 -0.33
N SER A 42 28.14 3.82 -0.12
CA SER A 42 27.29 3.05 0.79
C SER A 42 26.61 1.92 0.02
N ASP A 43 26.94 0.69 0.39
CA ASP A 43 26.19 -0.51 -0.02
C ASP A 43 24.81 -0.61 0.67
N ARG A 44 24.46 0.35 1.54
CA ARG A 44 23.25 0.34 2.37
C ARG A 44 22.15 1.27 1.86
N LEU A 45 22.01 1.43 0.55
CA LEU A 45 20.78 1.99 -0.01
C LEU A 45 19.68 0.94 0.07
N THR A 46 19.10 0.78 1.25
CA THR A 46 17.89 -0.02 1.42
C THR A 46 16.74 0.77 0.82
N VAL A 47 16.47 0.59 -0.47
CA VAL A 47 15.23 1.05 -1.08
C VAL A 47 14.12 0.23 -0.46
N ARG A 48 13.38 0.83 0.47
CA ARG A 48 12.23 0.21 1.12
C ARG A 48 11.06 0.24 0.14
N THR A 49 10.93 -0.83 -0.65
CA THR A 49 9.75 -1.08 -1.49
C THR A 49 8.76 -1.93 -0.72
N ILE A 50 7.51 -1.49 -0.62
CA ILE A 50 6.41 -2.37 -0.19
C ILE A 50 5.76 -2.94 -1.45
N ASP A 51 5.63 -4.26 -1.53
CA ASP A 51 4.81 -4.89 -2.56
C ASP A 51 3.33 -4.73 -2.22
N ILE A 52 2.61 -3.98 -3.05
CA ILE A 52 1.16 -3.73 -2.93
C ILE A 52 0.31 -4.64 -3.82
N SER A 53 0.93 -5.56 -4.57
CA SER A 53 0.21 -6.53 -5.41
C SER A 53 -0.87 -7.31 -4.62
N PRO A 54 -0.62 -7.75 -3.37
CA PRO A 54 -1.65 -8.43 -2.58
C PRO A 54 -2.89 -7.56 -2.32
N LEU A 55 -2.72 -6.26 -2.11
CA LEU A 55 -3.84 -5.32 -1.91
C LEU A 55 -4.67 -5.16 -3.19
N ARG A 56 -4.01 -5.11 -4.35
CA ARG A 56 -4.70 -5.00 -5.64
C ARG A 56 -5.53 -6.25 -5.94
N ASP A 57 -4.96 -7.42 -5.70
CA ASP A 57 -5.64 -8.69 -5.94
C ASP A 57 -6.86 -8.84 -5.02
N LEU A 58 -6.75 -8.33 -3.79
CA LEU A 58 -7.87 -8.24 -2.84
C LEU A 58 -9.00 -7.34 -3.34
N CYS A 59 -8.68 -6.13 -3.83
CA CYS A 59 -9.66 -5.21 -4.42
C CYS A 59 -10.37 -5.80 -5.65
N TYR A 60 -9.65 -6.59 -6.45
CA TYR A 60 -10.22 -7.27 -7.60
C TYR A 60 -11.25 -8.32 -7.19
N GLU A 61 -10.92 -9.18 -6.23
CA GLU A 61 -11.86 -10.16 -5.69
C GLU A 61 -13.07 -9.48 -5.02
N LEU A 62 -12.87 -8.34 -4.33
CA LEU A 62 -13.95 -7.55 -3.73
C LEU A 62 -14.94 -7.06 -4.78
N THR A 63 -14.43 -6.53 -5.87
CA THR A 63 -15.24 -6.04 -6.99
C THR A 63 -16.06 -7.17 -7.62
N LYS A 64 -15.46 -8.34 -7.78
CA LYS A 64 -16.12 -9.53 -8.34
C LYS A 64 -17.26 -10.00 -7.44
N GLN A 65 -17.04 -10.08 -6.12
CA GLN A 65 -18.10 -10.52 -5.20
C GLN A 65 -19.19 -9.46 -5.03
N GLY A 66 -18.85 -8.17 -5.00
CA GLY A 66 -19.86 -7.09 -5.04
C GLY A 66 -20.75 -7.18 -6.28
N THR A 67 -20.18 -7.57 -7.42
CA THR A 67 -20.94 -7.82 -8.66
C THR A 67 -21.87 -9.02 -8.51
N ASN A 68 -21.41 -10.14 -7.93
CA ASN A 68 -22.23 -11.32 -7.68
C ASN A 68 -23.39 -11.03 -6.71
N LEU A 69 -23.12 -10.27 -5.65
CA LEU A 69 -24.15 -9.83 -4.70
C LEU A 69 -25.20 -8.94 -5.38
N ASN A 70 -24.78 -7.99 -6.21
CA ASN A 70 -25.70 -7.13 -6.96
C ASN A 70 -26.59 -7.93 -7.93
N GLN A 71 -26.03 -8.95 -8.58
CA GLN A 71 -26.81 -9.86 -9.44
C GLN A 71 -27.81 -10.68 -8.62
N PHE A 72 -27.40 -11.19 -7.46
CA PHE A 72 -28.29 -11.92 -6.56
C PHE A 72 -29.44 -11.05 -6.04
N MET A 73 -29.16 -9.81 -5.64
CA MET A 73 -30.18 -8.85 -5.23
C MET A 73 -31.15 -8.51 -6.37
N ARG A 74 -30.66 -8.33 -7.60
CA ARG A 74 -31.51 -8.13 -8.78
C ARG A 74 -32.41 -9.32 -9.07
N PHE A 75 -31.90 -10.54 -8.91
CA PHE A 75 -32.69 -11.76 -9.04
C PHE A 75 -33.84 -11.78 -8.02
N LEU A 76 -33.55 -11.54 -6.74
CA LEU A 76 -34.59 -11.47 -5.71
C LEU A 76 -35.62 -10.36 -5.96
N ASN A 77 -35.18 -9.18 -6.39
CA ASN A 77 -36.08 -8.07 -6.71
C ASN A 77 -36.98 -8.36 -7.93
N THR A 78 -36.52 -9.21 -8.86
CA THR A 78 -37.24 -9.55 -10.09
C THR A 78 -38.26 -10.67 -9.87
N TYR A 79 -37.90 -11.69 -9.09
CA TYR A 79 -38.69 -12.91 -8.93
C TYR A 79 -39.36 -13.06 -7.56
N GLY A 80 -39.09 -12.16 -6.61
CA GLY A 80 -39.64 -12.16 -5.27
C GLY A 80 -38.99 -13.20 -4.32
N GLY A 81 -39.37 -13.14 -3.04
CA GLY A 81 -38.84 -14.04 -1.99
C GLY A 81 -39.24 -15.51 -2.15
N ASP A 82 -40.28 -15.80 -2.95
CA ASP A 82 -40.73 -17.18 -3.20
C ASP A 82 -39.87 -17.92 -4.25
N ALA A 83 -39.09 -17.19 -5.06
CA ALA A 83 -38.07 -17.76 -5.96
C ALA A 83 -36.71 -17.98 -5.26
N TYR A 84 -36.67 -17.83 -3.94
CA TYR A 84 -35.46 -17.87 -3.12
C TYR A 84 -34.77 -19.24 -3.15
N ASN A 85 -33.64 -19.31 -3.84
CA ASN A 85 -32.74 -20.45 -3.77
C ASN A 85 -31.85 -20.35 -2.53
N ARG A 86 -32.30 -20.99 -1.45
CA ARG A 86 -31.63 -21.03 -0.13
C ARG A 86 -30.19 -21.57 -0.21
N VAL A 87 -29.88 -22.43 -1.18
CA VAL A 87 -28.52 -22.96 -1.41
C VAL A 87 -27.62 -21.89 -2.01
N ALA A 88 -28.10 -21.17 -3.03
CA ALA A 88 -27.34 -20.08 -3.65
C ALA A 88 -27.08 -18.92 -2.68
N ALA A 89 -28.07 -18.57 -1.85
CA ALA A 89 -27.93 -17.55 -0.82
C ALA A 89 -26.89 -17.94 0.24
N LYS A 90 -26.92 -19.19 0.71
CA LYS A 90 -25.95 -19.71 1.68
C LYS A 90 -24.53 -19.69 1.11
N GLN A 91 -24.36 -20.15 -0.13
CA GLN A 91 -23.06 -20.14 -0.81
C GLN A 91 -22.49 -18.72 -0.96
N LEU A 92 -23.34 -17.73 -1.28
CA LEU A 92 -22.93 -16.33 -1.38
C LEU A 92 -22.44 -15.79 -0.02
N ILE A 93 -23.16 -16.08 1.06
CA ILE A 93 -22.80 -15.66 2.42
C ILE A 93 -21.48 -16.30 2.86
N GLU A 94 -21.31 -17.60 2.63
CA GLU A 94 -20.06 -18.32 2.94
C GLU A 94 -18.87 -17.73 2.15
N ASN A 95 -19.05 -17.45 0.85
CA ASN A 95 -18.02 -16.84 0.02
C ASN A 95 -17.63 -15.42 0.51
N ILE A 96 -18.61 -14.62 0.97
CA ILE A 96 -18.35 -13.30 1.56
C ILE A 96 -17.59 -13.46 2.88
N GLY A 97 -17.97 -14.42 3.72
CA GLY A 97 -17.31 -14.70 5.00
C GLY A 97 -15.84 -15.09 4.82
N ASP A 98 -15.56 -16.05 3.93
CA ASP A 98 -14.20 -16.48 3.60
C ASP A 98 -13.34 -15.32 3.09
N MET A 99 -13.98 -14.39 2.37
CA MET A 99 -13.32 -13.26 1.80
C MET A 99 -12.93 -12.20 2.85
N ILE A 100 -13.81 -11.94 3.82
CA ILE A 100 -13.50 -11.06 4.95
C ILE A 100 -12.29 -11.58 5.72
N LEU A 101 -12.20 -12.90 5.92
CA LEU A 101 -11.04 -13.53 6.56
C LEU A 101 -9.76 -13.32 5.73
N ARG A 102 -9.81 -13.53 4.42
CA ARG A 102 -8.65 -13.29 3.53
C ARG A 102 -8.21 -11.83 3.48
N ILE A 103 -9.14 -10.89 3.60
CA ILE A 103 -8.85 -9.45 3.74
C ILE A 103 -8.09 -9.20 5.04
N GLY A 104 -8.57 -9.75 6.16
CA GLY A 104 -7.91 -9.65 7.45
C GLY A 104 -6.47 -10.19 7.41
N ASP A 105 -6.27 -11.36 6.81
CA ASP A 105 -4.93 -11.97 6.68
C ASP A 105 -3.98 -11.13 5.83
N ALA A 106 -4.46 -10.59 4.70
CA ALA A 106 -3.69 -9.75 3.81
C ALA A 106 -3.32 -8.40 4.46
N MET A 107 -4.25 -7.79 5.19
CA MET A 107 -4.02 -6.56 5.96
C MET A 107 -2.98 -6.79 7.06
N ALA A 108 -3.11 -7.86 7.84
CA ALA A 108 -2.14 -8.21 8.88
C ALA A 108 -0.74 -8.50 8.29
N ALA A 109 -0.66 -9.10 7.09
CA ALA A 109 0.61 -9.30 6.39
C ALA A 109 1.23 -7.98 5.93
N PHE A 110 0.41 -7.07 5.40
CA PHE A 110 0.84 -5.75 4.99
C PHE A 110 1.36 -4.91 6.18
N GLU A 111 0.67 -4.94 7.32
CA GLU A 111 1.11 -4.26 8.54
C GLU A 111 2.47 -4.76 9.03
N ARG A 112 2.68 -6.09 9.04
CA ARG A 112 3.98 -6.68 9.39
C ARG A 112 5.11 -6.26 8.44
N GLU A 113 4.82 -6.18 7.14
CA GLU A 113 5.79 -5.74 6.14
C GLU A 113 6.11 -4.24 6.29
N ALA A 114 5.09 -3.42 6.58
CA ALA A 114 5.26 -1.99 6.87
C ALA A 114 6.07 -1.75 8.16
N GLU A 115 5.83 -2.50 9.24
CA GLU A 115 6.62 -2.44 10.48
C GLU A 115 8.09 -2.79 10.24
N ARG A 116 8.38 -3.89 9.54
CA ARG A 116 9.76 -4.26 9.14
C ARG A 116 10.39 -3.19 8.26
N GLY A 117 9.57 -2.61 7.38
CA GLY A 117 9.89 -1.46 6.55
C GLY A 117 9.96 -0.13 7.30
N GLY A 118 9.75 -0.08 8.63
CA GLY A 118 9.71 1.15 9.43
C GLY A 118 8.80 2.24 8.84
N ILE A 119 7.67 1.82 8.26
CA ILE A 119 6.66 2.66 7.64
C ILE A 119 5.48 2.73 8.60
N LEU A 120 5.11 3.94 9.01
CA LEU A 120 3.94 4.19 9.85
C LEU A 120 2.69 4.17 8.97
N ILE A 121 1.78 3.24 9.24
CA ILE A 121 0.44 3.24 8.67
C ILE A 121 -0.44 4.12 9.57
N VAL A 122 -1.09 5.12 8.99
CA VAL A 122 -2.05 5.98 9.70
C VAL A 122 -3.45 5.52 9.31
N HIS A 123 -4.23 5.08 10.28
CA HIS A 123 -5.66 4.86 10.08
C HIS A 123 -6.36 6.21 10.27
N PRO A 124 -7.06 6.74 9.25
CA PRO A 124 -7.94 7.87 9.48
C PRO A 124 -8.97 7.48 10.55
N PRO A 125 -9.39 8.41 11.42
CA PRO A 125 -10.48 8.13 12.35
C PRO A 125 -11.68 7.64 11.56
N GLU A 126 -12.32 6.56 12.01
CA GLU A 126 -13.58 6.10 11.43
C GLU A 126 -14.61 7.20 11.68
N ASP A 127 -15.12 7.82 10.61
CA ASP A 127 -16.28 8.70 10.70
C ASP A 127 -17.47 7.81 11.10
N GLU A 128 -17.88 7.84 12.38
CA GLU A 128 -19.00 7.07 12.95
C GLU A 128 -20.37 7.41 12.30
N ASP A 129 -20.42 8.32 11.32
CA ASP A 129 -21.66 8.97 10.85
C ASP A 129 -22.33 8.33 9.61
N ASP A 130 -21.78 7.24 9.03
CA ASP A 130 -22.37 6.56 7.86
C ASP A 130 -22.91 5.14 8.16
N LEU A 131 -23.67 4.99 9.27
CA LEU A 131 -24.47 3.79 9.59
C LEU A 131 -25.98 4.06 9.59
#